data_AF-A0A822AV05-F1
#
_entry.id   AF-A0A822AV05-F1
#
_cell.length_a   1.000
_cell.length_b   1.000
_cell.length_c   1.000
_cell.angle_alpha   90.00
_cell.angle_beta   90.00
_cell.angle_gamma   90.00
#
_symmetry.space_group_name_H-M   'P 1'
#
loop_
_entity.id
_entity.type
_entity.pdbx_description
1 polymer ?
#
loop_
_entity_poly.entity_id
_entity_poly.type
_entity_poly.pdbx_seq_one_letter_code
_entity_poly.pdbx_strand_id
1 'polypeptide(L)'
;IIGLYTTFVIVVARLLRTILQTSQTIMFNELPNVDRFWHLLRDIYLVREHNILRIEEQIFAKIIFLFRSPETLIQFTKPKID
;
A
#
# COMPACT_ATOMS: atom_id res chain seq x y z
N ILE A 1 39.64 -15.36 -5.93
CA ILE A 1 39.67 -14.05 -5.24
C ILE A 1 39.00 -12.96 -6.09
N ILE A 2 39.44 -12.72 -7.33
CA ILE A 2 38.85 -11.71 -8.24
C ILE A 2 37.35 -11.93 -8.50
N GLY A 3 36.90 -13.17 -8.73
CA GLY A 3 35.48 -13.48 -8.97
C GLY A 3 34.55 -13.24 -7.77
N LEU A 4 35.08 -13.30 -6.53
CA LEU A 4 34.30 -12.98 -5.34
C LEU A 4 34.07 -11.45 -5.26
N TYR A 5 35.10 -10.67 -5.57
CA TYR A 5 35.02 -9.21 -5.54
C TYR A 5 34.03 -8.68 -6.59
N THR A 6 34.09 -9.21 -7.83
CA THR A 6 33.19 -8.76 -8.90
C THR A 6 31.74 -9.12 -8.62
N THR A 7 31.46 -10.33 -8.11
CA THR A 7 30.08 -10.74 -7.76
C THR A 7 29.53 -9.92 -6.59
N PHE A 8 30.33 -9.67 -5.55
CA PHE A 8 29.94 -8.81 -4.43
C PHE A 8 29.58 -7.39 -4.88
N VAL A 9 30.43 -6.76 -5.69
CA VAL A 9 30.18 -5.41 -6.21
C VAL A 9 28.90 -5.36 -7.07
N ILE A 10 28.65 -6.38 -7.89
CA ILE A 10 27.43 -6.46 -8.70
C ILE A 10 26.18 -6.60 -7.82
N VAL A 11 26.23 -7.42 -6.77
CA VAL A 11 25.10 -7.60 -5.84
C VAL A 11 24.79 -6.30 -5.10
N VAL A 12 25.82 -5.60 -4.60
CA VAL A 12 25.65 -4.30 -3.93
C VAL A 12 25.08 -3.26 -4.90
N ALA A 13 25.60 -3.18 -6.13
CA ALA A 13 25.08 -2.28 -7.15
C ALA A 13 23.61 -2.57 -7.51
N ARG A 14 23.22 -3.85 -7.59
CA ARG A 14 21.82 -4.26 -7.82
C ARG A 14 20.92 -3.90 -6.65
N LEU A 15 21.37 -4.13 -5.42
CA LEU A 15 20.61 -3.79 -4.22
C LEU A 15 20.32 -2.29 -4.16
N LEU A 16 21.35 -1.46 -4.38
CA LEU A 16 21.19 0.00 -4.44
C LEU A 16 20.23 0.41 -5.55
N ARG A 17 20.31 -0.21 -6.74
CA ARG A 17 19.39 0.07 -7.85
C ARG A 17 17.94 -0.27 -7.51
N THR A 18 17.68 -1.38 -6.83
CA THR A 18 16.32 -1.77 -6.44
C THR A 18 15.70 -0.79 -5.45
N ILE A 19 16.47 -0.28 -4.48
CA ILE A 19 15.99 0.68 -3.49
C ILE A 19 15.60 2.02 -4.17
N LEU A 20 16.37 2.43 -5.18
CA LEU A 20 16.14 3.67 -5.93
C LEU A 20 14.98 3.56 -6.94
N GLN A 21 14.52 2.37 -7.28
CA GLN A 21 13.40 2.16 -8.19
C GLN A 21 12.05 2.37 -7.47
N THR A 22 11.75 3.62 -7.13
CA THR A 22 10.51 4.01 -6.43
C THR A 22 9.30 4.12 -7.38
N SER A 23 9.49 4.04 -8.70
CA SER A 23 8.41 4.26 -9.68
C SER A 23 7.22 3.32 -9.51
N GLN A 24 7.43 2.11 -9.00
CA GLN A 24 6.36 1.14 -8.77
C GLN A 24 5.50 1.45 -7.54
N THR A 25 6.00 2.24 -6.60
CA THR A 25 5.30 2.58 -5.34
C THR A 25 4.66 3.96 -5.36
N ILE A 26 4.87 4.76 -6.42
CA ILE A 26 4.29 6.10 -6.59
C ILE A 26 2.77 6.09 -6.34
N MET A 27 2.06 5.12 -6.91
CA MET A 27 0.61 4.98 -6.77
C MET A 27 0.13 4.90 -5.31
N PHE A 28 0.96 4.35 -4.41
CA PHE A 28 0.60 4.15 -3.00
C PHE A 28 1.19 5.22 -2.08
N ASN A 29 2.30 5.84 -2.48
CA ASN A 29 2.97 6.88 -1.70
C ASN A 29 2.36 8.26 -1.93
N GLU A 30 1.92 8.56 -3.16
CA GLU A 30 1.43 9.88 -3.56
C GLU A 30 -0.10 9.98 -3.45
N LEU A 31 -0.64 9.82 -2.24
CA LEU A 31 -2.08 9.93 -1.97
C LEU A 31 -2.40 11.25 -1.25
N PRO A 32 -3.33 12.08 -1.76
CA PRO A 32 -3.58 13.42 -1.21
C PRO A 32 -4.29 13.43 0.15
N ASN A 33 -5.18 12.48 0.44
CA ASN A 33 -5.80 12.33 1.76
C ASN A 33 -6.07 10.84 2.07
N VAL A 34 -5.56 10.35 3.21
CA VAL A 34 -5.66 8.94 3.63
C VAL A 34 -6.60 8.75 4.84
N ASP A 35 -7.26 9.81 5.33
CA ASP A 35 -8.12 9.76 6.52
C ASP A 35 -9.27 8.77 6.37
N ARG A 36 -9.91 8.74 5.19
CA ARG A 36 -11.00 7.81 4.90
C ARG A 36 -10.54 6.35 4.95
N PHE A 37 -9.32 6.08 4.51
CA PHE A 37 -8.74 4.75 4.58
C PHE A 37 -8.40 4.37 6.02
N TRP A 38 -7.87 5.32 6.79
CA TRP A 38 -7.61 5.13 8.22
C TRP A 38 -8.87 4.80 9.02
N HIS A 39 -9.99 5.50 8.75
CA HIS A 39 -11.28 5.17 9.37
C HIS A 39 -11.73 3.76 9.04
N LEU A 40 -11.58 3.33 7.79
CA LEU A 40 -11.99 2.01 7.33
C LEU A 40 -11.14 0.89 8.00
N LEU A 41 -9.84 1.12 8.21
CA LEU A 41 -9.01 0.22 9.00
C LEU A 41 -9.46 0.17 10.46
N ARG A 42 -9.79 1.31 11.07
CA ARG A 42 -10.33 1.36 12.44
C ARG A 42 -11.64 0.60 12.56
N ASP A 43 -12.52 0.70 11.56
CA ASP A 43 -13.79 -0.03 11.54
C ASP A 43 -13.55 -1.55 11.57
N ILE A 44 -12.51 -2.07 10.91
CA ILE A 44 -12.14 -3.50 11.01
C ILE A 44 -11.79 -3.88 12.45
N TYR A 45 -11.00 -3.05 13.15
CA TYR A 45 -10.66 -3.32 14.55
C TYR A 45 -11.90 -3.32 15.45
N LEU A 46 -12.82 -2.37 15.26
CA LEU A 46 -14.08 -2.29 16.01
C LEU A 46 -15.00 -3.49 15.74
N VAL A 47 -15.14 -3.88 14.47
CA VAL A 47 -15.96 -5.03 14.08
C VAL A 47 -15.40 -6.34 14.64
N ARG A 48 -14.06 -6.46 14.71
CA ARG A 48 -13.39 -7.60 15.33
C ARG A 48 -13.62 -7.64 16.84
N GLU A 49 -13.63 -6.50 17.53
CA GLU A 49 -13.98 -6.42 18.96
C GLU A 49 -15.42 -6.89 19.22
N HIS A 50 -16.34 -6.60 18.30
CA HIS A 50 -17.74 -7.04 18.38
C HIS A 50 -17.99 -8.45 17.80
N ASN A 51 -16.96 -9.14 17.30
CA ASN A 51 -17.02 -10.47 16.68
C ASN A 51 -18.05 -10.59 15.53
N ILE A 52 -18.30 -9.51 14.77
CA ILE A 52 -19.27 -9.52 13.67
C ILE A 52 -18.58 -9.85 12.34
N LEU A 53 -18.29 -11.14 12.13
CA LEU A 53 -17.49 -11.64 11.00
C LEU A 53 -18.05 -11.25 9.61
N ARG A 54 -19.38 -11.24 9.45
CA ARG A 54 -20.00 -10.88 8.16
C ARG A 54 -19.65 -9.46 7.70
N ILE A 55 -19.54 -8.52 8.65
CA ILE A 55 -19.22 -7.13 8.33
C ILE A 55 -17.72 -7.00 8.06
N GLU A 56 -16.89 -7.73 8.81
CA GLU A 56 -15.44 -7.76 8.61
C GLU A 56 -15.09 -8.18 7.17
N GLU A 57 -15.72 -9.24 6.67
CA GLU A 57 -15.54 -9.73 5.29
C GLU A 57 -15.90 -8.67 4.25
N GLN A 58 -16.99 -7.94 4.44
CA GLN A 58 -17.43 -6.89 3.52
C GLN A 58 -16.48 -5.70 3.49
N ILE A 59 -16.02 -5.25 4.67
CA ILE A 59 -15.05 -4.15 4.78
C ILE A 59 -13.72 -4.56 4.16
N PHE A 60 -13.28 -5.81 4.41
CA PHE A 60 -12.05 -6.34 3.82
C PHE A 60 -12.14 -6.47 2.30
N ALA A 61 -13.25 -6.95 1.76
CA ALA A 61 -13.49 -7.01 0.33
C ALA A 61 -13.43 -5.61 -0.33
N LYS A 62 -13.94 -4.58 0.35
CA LYS A 62 -13.86 -3.19 -0.11
C LYS A 62 -12.41 -2.70 -0.18
N ILE A 63 -11.56 -3.05 0.78
CA ILE A 63 -10.12 -2.72 0.76
C ILE A 63 -9.44 -3.39 -0.43
N ILE A 64 -9.66 -4.68 -0.63
CA ILE A 64 -9.06 -5.42 -1.77
C ILE A 64 -9.49 -4.78 -3.09
N PHE A 65 -10.77 -4.45 -3.23
CA PHE A 65 -11.28 -3.80 -4.43
C PHE A 65 -10.63 -2.44 -4.69
N LEU A 66 -10.44 -1.64 -3.62
CA LEU A 66 -9.80 -0.33 -3.71
C LEU A 66 -8.35 -0.42 -4.19
N PHE A 67 -7.56 -1.36 -3.66
CA PHE A 67 -6.17 -1.55 -4.09
C PHE A 67 -6.02 -2.23 -5.45
N ARG A 68 -7.09 -2.84 -5.99
CA ARG A 68 -7.08 -3.47 -7.31
C ARG A 68 -7.13 -2.45 -8.45
N SER A 69 -7.71 -1.26 -8.23
CA SER A 69 -7.80 -0.21 -9.25
C SER A 69 -7.21 1.13 -8.78
N PRO A 70 -6.19 1.68 -9.48
CA PRO A 70 -5.64 3.00 -9.15
C PRO A 70 -6.64 4.14 -9.26
N GLU A 71 -7.58 4.02 -10.19
CA GLU A 71 -8.56 5.06 -10.45
C GLU A 71 -9.51 5.22 -9.26
N THR A 72 -9.98 4.10 -8.69
CA THR A 72 -10.86 4.12 -7.52
C THR A 72 -10.10 4.55 -6.27
N LEU A 73 -8.83 4.19 -6.14
CA LEU A 73 -7.93 4.65 -5.06
C LEU A 73 -7.80 6.18 -5.05
N ILE A 74 -7.56 6.80 -6.21
CA ILE A 74 -7.45 8.26 -6.34
C ILE A 74 -8.78 8.96 -6.05
N GLN A 75 -9.88 8.44 -6.59
CA GLN A 75 -11.21 9.01 -6.32
C GLN A 75 -11.57 8.92 -4.82
N PHE A 76 -11.15 7.86 -4.15
CA PHE A 76 -11.40 7.66 -2.73
C PHE A 76 -10.58 8.59 -1.84
N THR A 77 -9.35 8.92 -2.25
CA THR A 77 -8.42 9.78 -1.52
C THR A 77 -8.50 11.26 -1.89
N LYS A 78 -9.43 11.64 -2.77
CA LYS A 78 -9.63 13.04 -3.18
C LYS A 78 -9.89 13.94 -1.97
N PRO A 79 -9.21 15.10 -1.86
CA PRO A 79 -9.46 16.05 -0.79
C PRO A 79 -10.89 16.54 -0.85
N LYS A 80 -11.50 16.73 0.33
CA LYS A 80 -12.79 17.39 0.44
C LYS A 80 -12.55 18.87 0.11
N ILE A 81 -13.21 19.37 -0.94
CA ILE A 81 -13.22 20.79 -1.25
C ILE A 81 -14.25 21.37 -0.30
N ASP A 82 -13.79 22.06 0.74
CA ASP A 82 -14.65 22.86 1.63
C ASP A 82 -15.01 24.19 0.95
#